data_AF-A0A2V7YX95-F1
#
_entry.id   AF-A0A2V7YX95-F1
#
_cell.length_a   1.000
_cell.length_b   1.000
_cell.length_c   1.000
_cell.angle_alpha   90.00
_cell.angle_beta   90.00
_cell.angle_gamma   90.00
#
_symmetry.space_group_name_H-M   'P 1'
#
loop_
_entity.id
_entity.type
_entity.pdbx_description
1 polymer ?
#
loop_
_entity_poly.entity_id
_entity_poly.type
_entity_poly.pdbx_seq_one_letter_code
_entity_poly.pdbx_strand_id
1 'polypeptide(L)'
;MGERELACRIDALGSVQRARHRTLLAELIAAAEAVEELPDGYAIRFPARPYLFLRLAEWVELERACCPFLSIRLEFDRDRRIRVFLTGPAGTKEILEAELPLESIGEIR
;
A
#
# COMPACT_ATOMS: atom_id res chain seq x y z
N MET A 1 -23.37 2.66 11.94
CA MET A 1 -22.22 2.22 11.14
C MET A 1 -21.21 3.36 11.18
N GLY A 2 -20.06 3.15 11.80
CA GLY A 2 -19.06 4.19 11.99
C GLY A 2 -18.49 4.62 10.64
N GLU A 3 -18.71 5.89 10.30
CA GLU A 3 -18.09 6.58 9.18
C GLU A 3 -16.58 6.59 9.47
N ARG A 4 -15.83 5.67 8.86
CA ARG A 4 -14.37 5.71 8.94
C ARG A 4 -13.96 6.92 8.13
N GLU A 5 -13.43 7.91 8.82
CA GLU A 5 -12.86 9.10 8.20
C GLU A 5 -11.92 8.67 7.08
N LEU A 6 -12.20 9.17 5.89
CA LEU A 6 -11.42 8.91 4.70
C LEU A 6 -10.16 9.79 4.78
N ALA A 7 -9.22 9.40 5.64
CA ALA A 7 -7.98 10.12 5.89
C ALA A 7 -6.91 9.20 6.48
N CYS A 8 -5.65 9.45 6.12
CA CYS A 8 -4.50 8.86 6.78
C CYS A 8 -4.15 9.68 8.04
N ARG A 9 -3.89 8.97 9.14
CA ARG A 9 -3.58 9.48 10.47
C ARG A 9 -2.15 9.11 10.81
N ILE A 10 -1.20 9.81 10.21
CA ILE A 10 0.22 9.56 10.39
C ILE A 10 0.68 9.76 11.86
N ASP A 11 -0.08 10.54 12.62
CA ASP A 11 0.08 10.77 14.05
C ASP A 11 -0.31 9.56 14.92
N ALA A 12 -1.09 8.60 14.38
CA ALA A 12 -1.34 7.31 15.02
C ALA A 12 -0.06 6.44 15.10
N LEU A 13 0.97 6.77 14.31
CA LEU A 13 2.29 6.16 14.37
C LEU A 13 3.24 6.97 15.26
N GLY A 14 3.89 6.29 16.21
CA GLY A 14 5.00 6.86 16.98
C GLY A 14 6.18 7.29 16.09
N SER A 15 7.12 8.08 16.62
CA SER A 15 8.25 8.60 15.84
C SER A 15 9.08 7.50 15.14
N VAL A 16 9.35 6.41 15.86
CA VAL A 16 10.07 5.23 15.33
C VAL A 16 9.26 4.55 14.22
N GLN A 17 7.94 4.38 14.43
CA GLN A 17 7.06 3.78 13.43
C GLN A 17 6.94 4.65 12.18
N ARG A 18 6.87 5.98 12.31
CA ARG A 18 6.87 6.91 11.16
C ARG A 18 8.17 6.89 10.38
N ALA A 19 9.32 6.75 11.05
CA ALA A 19 10.60 6.58 10.36
C ALA A 19 10.62 5.25 9.60
N ARG A 20 10.16 4.17 10.24
CA ARG A 20 10.09 2.85 9.64
C ARG A 20 9.13 2.77 8.46
N HIS A 21 7.94 3.36 8.59
CA HIS A 21 6.94 3.46 7.52
C HIS A 21 7.52 4.11 6.27
N ARG A 22 8.21 5.26 6.41
CA ARG A 22 8.89 5.93 5.29
C ARG A 22 9.98 5.08 4.64
N THR A 23 10.80 4.39 5.44
CA THR A 23 11.81 3.48 4.92
C THR A 23 11.18 2.32 4.14
N LEU A 24 10.15 1.69 4.70
CA LEU A 24 9.45 0.58 4.04
C LEU A 24 8.78 1.05 2.74
N LEU A 25 8.11 2.19 2.76
CA LEU A 25 7.48 2.75 1.57
C LEU A 25 8.51 2.97 0.45
N ALA A 26 9.65 3.60 0.76
CA ALA A 26 10.71 3.79 -0.22
C ALA A 26 11.29 2.47 -0.77
N GLU A 27 11.53 1.48 0.11
CA GLU A 27 11.98 0.14 -0.29
C GLU A 27 10.98 -0.57 -1.20
N LEU A 28 9.68 -0.46 -0.89
CA LEU A 28 8.60 -1.10 -1.64
C LEU A 28 8.39 -0.42 -3.00
N ILE A 29 8.30 0.90 -3.06
CA ILE A 29 8.15 1.63 -4.33
C ILE A 29 9.31 1.29 -5.28
N ALA A 30 10.55 1.26 -4.79
CA ALA A 30 11.71 0.88 -5.60
C ALA A 30 11.69 -0.58 -6.09
N ALA A 31 10.95 -1.46 -5.41
CA ALA A 31 10.82 -2.87 -5.76
C ALA A 31 9.53 -3.19 -6.55
N ALA A 32 8.62 -2.22 -6.69
CA ALA A 32 7.37 -2.42 -7.41
C ALA A 32 7.63 -2.60 -8.91
N GLU A 33 7.03 -3.64 -9.49
CA GLU A 33 7.18 -3.96 -10.91
C GLU A 33 6.15 -3.25 -11.77
N ALA A 34 4.94 -3.06 -11.23
CA ALA A 34 3.89 -2.30 -11.88
C ALA A 34 2.77 -1.87 -10.93
N VAL A 35 2.03 -0.86 -11.34
CA VAL A 35 0.76 -0.42 -10.74
C VAL A 35 -0.39 -0.61 -11.73
N GLU A 36 -1.54 -1.02 -11.21
CA GLU A 36 -2.80 -1.18 -11.92
C GLU A 36 -3.89 -0.39 -11.18
N GLU A 37 -4.57 0.48 -11.91
CA GLU A 37 -5.72 1.22 -11.42
C GLU A 37 -6.95 0.31 -11.34
N LEU A 38 -7.69 0.39 -10.23
CA LEU A 38 -8.95 -0.34 -10.02
C LEU A 38 -10.11 0.65 -9.85
N PRO A 39 -11.38 0.20 -9.97
CA PRO A 39 -12.53 1.07 -9.73
C PRO A 39 -12.56 1.70 -8.32
N ASP A 40 -12.06 0.98 -7.32
CA ASP A 40 -12.13 1.34 -5.89
C ASP A 40 -10.74 1.49 -5.23
N GLY A 41 -9.67 1.61 -6.02
CA GLY A 41 -8.31 1.72 -5.49
C GLY A 41 -7.22 1.36 -6.50
N TYR A 42 -6.15 0.74 -6.01
CA TYR A 42 -4.99 0.34 -6.80
C TYR A 42 -4.52 -1.08 -6.45
N ALA A 43 -3.92 -1.76 -7.42
CA ALA A 43 -3.14 -2.97 -7.21
C ALA A 43 -1.67 -2.73 -7.60
N ILE A 44 -0.76 -3.05 -6.69
CA ILE A 44 0.69 -2.93 -6.92
C ILE A 44 1.28 -4.32 -6.97
N ARG A 45 2.10 -4.59 -7.99
CA ARG A 45 2.74 -5.88 -8.23
C ARG A 45 4.21 -5.85 -7.83
N PHE A 46 4.65 -6.89 -7.14
CA PHE A 46 6.02 -7.07 -6.64
C PHE A 46 6.55 -8.46 -7.01
N PRO A 47 7.86 -8.65 -7.14
CA PRO A 47 8.43 -9.99 -7.30
C PRO A 47 8.23 -10.78 -5.99
N ALA A 48 7.90 -12.08 -6.06
CA ALA A 48 7.81 -12.88 -4.84
C ALA A 48 9.19 -13.29 -4.32
N ARG A 49 9.78 -12.38 -3.54
CA ARG A 49 11.02 -12.63 -2.78
C ARG A 49 10.67 -12.71 -1.29
N PRO A 50 11.21 -13.67 -0.52
CA PRO A 50 10.90 -13.81 0.90
C PRO A 50 11.09 -12.51 1.70
N TYR A 51 12.15 -11.76 1.41
CA TYR A 51 12.39 -10.48 2.10
C TYR A 51 11.31 -9.43 1.79
N LEU A 52 10.81 -9.37 0.56
CA LEU A 52 9.75 -8.43 0.17
C LEU A 52 8.43 -8.76 0.83
N PHE A 53 8.09 -10.05 0.94
CA PHE A 53 6.90 -10.45 1.69
C PHE A 53 6.94 -9.97 3.13
N LEU A 54 8.08 -10.10 3.82
CA LEU A 54 8.24 -9.60 5.18
C LEU A 54 8.13 -8.07 5.27
N ARG A 55 8.68 -7.33 4.30
CA ARG A 55 8.53 -5.87 4.22
C ARG A 55 7.09 -5.45 3.98
N LEU A 56 6.40 -6.15 3.08
CA LEU A 56 4.98 -5.92 2.79
C LEU A 56 4.14 -6.17 4.02
N ALA A 57 4.33 -7.29 4.72
CA ALA A 57 3.59 -7.60 5.94
C ALA A 57 3.79 -6.53 7.02
N GLU A 58 5.04 -6.08 7.22
CA GLU A 58 5.33 -5.01 8.19
C GLU A 58 4.70 -3.67 7.78
N TRP A 59 4.78 -3.31 6.50
CA TRP A 59 4.17 -2.09 5.99
C TRP A 59 2.64 -2.13 6.12
N VAL A 60 2.00 -3.27 5.81
CA VAL A 60 0.54 -3.46 5.97
C VAL A 60 0.11 -3.22 7.42
N GLU A 61 0.85 -3.69 8.42
CA GLU A 61 0.51 -3.44 9.82
C GLU A 61 0.59 -1.95 10.19
N LEU A 62 1.59 -1.23 9.68
CA LEU A 62 1.68 0.22 9.87
C LEU A 62 0.56 0.96 9.12
N GLU A 63 0.23 0.52 7.92
CA GLU A 63 -0.77 1.14 7.06
C GLU A 63 -2.18 0.95 7.63
N ARG A 64 -2.48 -0.19 8.26
CA ARG A 64 -3.75 -0.42 8.96
C ARG A 64 -3.96 0.54 10.14
N ALA A 65 -2.88 0.96 10.79
CA ALA A 65 -2.93 1.96 11.86
C ALA A 65 -2.99 3.39 11.30
N CYS A 66 -2.20 3.68 10.26
CA CYS A 66 -2.15 4.97 9.59
C CYS A 66 -3.46 5.28 8.86
N CYS A 67 -3.91 4.42 7.95
CA CYS A 67 -5.05 4.63 7.06
C CYS A 67 -6.13 3.56 7.33
N PRO A 68 -6.87 3.64 8.46
CA PRO A 68 -7.78 2.59 8.92
C PRO A 68 -9.03 2.38 8.04
N PHE A 69 -9.25 3.26 7.06
CA PHE A 69 -10.31 3.13 6.05
C PHE A 69 -9.94 2.16 4.92
N LEU A 70 -8.65 1.88 4.71
CA LEU A 70 -8.19 0.99 3.65
C LEU A 70 -8.53 -0.47 3.94
N SER A 71 -9.02 -1.15 2.90
CA SER A 71 -9.02 -2.59 2.77
C SER A 71 -7.74 -3.01 2.07
N ILE A 72 -6.88 -3.74 2.76
CA ILE A 72 -5.57 -4.16 2.25
C ILE A 72 -5.56 -5.68 2.06
N ARG A 73 -5.20 -6.14 0.87
CA ARG A 73 -5.12 -7.57 0.53
C ARG A 73 -3.75 -7.90 -0.06
N LEU A 74 -3.14 -8.97 0.44
CA LEU A 74 -1.98 -9.59 -0.18
C LEU A 74 -2.42 -10.86 -0.91
N GLU A 75 -2.09 -10.95 -2.19
CA GLU A 75 -2.38 -12.12 -3.02
C GLU A 75 -1.08 -12.62 -3.67
N PHE A 76 -0.92 -13.94 -3.72
CA PHE A 76 0.15 -14.57 -4.47
C PHE A 76 -0.43 -15.12 -5.77
N ASP A 77 0.10 -14.69 -6.92
CA ASP A 77 -0.32 -15.25 -8.20
C ASP A 77 0.39 -16.59 -8.48
N ARG A 78 -0.06 -17.28 -9.53
CA ARG A 78 0.55 -18.56 -9.95
C ARG A 78 1.98 -18.39 -10.49
N ASP A 79 2.39 -17.17 -10.82
CA ASP A 79 3.69 -16.82 -11.38
C ASP A 79 4.72 -16.43 -10.32
N ARG A 80 4.41 -16.62 -9.03
CA ARG A 80 5.28 -16.21 -7.92
C ARG A 80 5.52 -14.70 -7.93
N ARG A 81 4.44 -13.92 -8.03
CA ARG A 81 4.43 -12.50 -7.71
C ARG A 81 3.47 -12.23 -6.57
N ILE A 82 3.70 -11.11 -5.89
CA ILE A 82 2.83 -10.63 -4.82
C ILE A 82 2.07 -9.43 -5.38
N ARG A 83 0.74 -9.47 -5.27
CA ARG A 83 -0.12 -8.32 -5.53
C ARG A 83 -0.61 -7.76 -4.20
N VAL A 84 -0.46 -6.45 -4.04
CA VAL A 84 -0.99 -5.69 -2.91
C VAL A 84 -2.16 -4.88 -3.45
N PHE A 85 -3.36 -5.15 -2.95
CA PHE A 85 -4.54 -4.38 -3.27
C PHE A 85 -4.79 -3.38 -2.15
N LEU A 86 -4.93 -2.11 -2.52
CA LEU A 86 -5.26 -1.00 -1.63
C LEU A 86 -6.57 -0.43 -2.13
N THR A 87 -7.67 -0.80 -1.47
CA THR A 87 -9.02 -0.38 -1.88
C THR A 87 -9.81 0.21 -0.71
N GLY A 88 -10.90 0.89 -1.01
CA GLY A 88 -11.72 1.52 0.02
C GLY A 88 -12.97 2.21 -0.53
N PRO A 89 -13.66 3.01 0.31
CA PRO A 89 -14.83 3.77 -0.12
C PRO A 89 -14.48 4.85 -1.16
N ALA A 90 -15.50 5.46 -1.77
CA ALA A 90 -15.33 6.55 -2.73
C ALA A 90 -14.41 7.66 -2.16
N GLY A 91 -13.47 8.14 -2.97
CA GLY A 91 -12.41 9.06 -2.55
C GLY A 91 -11.08 8.38 -2.18
N THR A 92 -11.02 7.05 -2.10
CA THR A 92 -9.80 6.33 -1.71
C THR A 92 -8.65 6.55 -2.68
N LYS A 93 -8.92 6.65 -3.98
CA LYS A 93 -7.87 6.78 -4.99
C LYS A 93 -7.16 8.11 -4.90
N GLU A 94 -7.91 9.18 -4.68
CA GLU A 94 -7.41 10.53 -4.51
C GLU A 94 -6.46 10.63 -3.30
N ILE A 95 -6.74 9.88 -2.23
CA ILE A 95 -5.84 9.79 -1.09
C ILE A 95 -4.61 8.94 -1.42
N LEU A 96 -4.78 7.79 -2.07
CA LEU A 96 -3.65 6.94 -2.46
C LEU A 96 -2.68 7.67 -3.40
N GLU A 97 -3.18 8.47 -4.33
CA GLU A 97 -2.39 9.32 -5.24
C GLU A 97 -1.66 10.45 -4.51
N ALA A 98 -2.24 10.98 -3.43
CA ALA A 98 -1.61 12.03 -2.63
C ALA A 98 -0.55 11.49 -1.65
N GLU A 99 -0.75 10.29 -1.11
CA GLU A 99 0.08 9.71 -0.04
C GLU A 99 1.15 8.73 -0.57
N LEU A 100 0.94 8.12 -1.74
CA LEU A 100 1.84 7.16 -2.34
C LEU A 100 2.37 7.67 -3.68
N PRO A 101 3.69 7.55 -3.96
CA PRO A 101 4.28 7.98 -5.23
C PRO A 101 4.06 6.93 -6.34
N LEU A 102 2.79 6.68 -6.68
CA LEU A 102 2.40 5.62 -7.63
C LEU A 102 2.89 5.91 -9.05
N GLU A 103 3.01 7.17 -9.44
CA GLU A 103 3.52 7.61 -10.74
C GLU A 103 4.99 7.24 -10.97
N SER A 104 5.72 6.91 -9.91
CA SER A 104 7.10 6.41 -9.99
C SER A 104 7.17 4.93 -10.37
N ILE A 105 6.04 4.22 -10.32
CA ILE A 105 5.90 2.79 -10.65
C ILE A 105 5.40 2.69 -12.09
N GLY A 106 6.06 1.91 -12.94
CA GLY A 106 5.61 1.72 -14.33
C GLY A 106 4.17 1.17 -14.41
N GLU A 107 3.39 1.61 -15.39
CA GLU A 107 2.05 1.07 -15.64
C GLU A 107 2.12 -0.33 -16.28
N ILE A 108 1.17 -1.20 -15.96
CA ILE A 108 0.96 -2.44 -16.72
C ILE A 108 0.46 -2.05 -18.12
N ARG A 109 1.30 -2.25 -19.14
CA ARG A 109 0.92 -2.11 -20.55
C ARG A 109 0.42 -3.42 -21.14
#